data_AF-A0A7X7AI23-F1
#
_entry.id   AF-A0A7X7AI23-F1
#
_cell.length_a   1.000
_cell.length_b   1.000
_cell.length_c   1.000
_cell.angle_alpha   90.00
_cell.angle_beta   90.00
_cell.angle_gamma   90.00
#
_symmetry.space_group_name_H-M   'P 1'
#
loop_
_entity.id
_entity.type
_entity.pdbx_description
1 polymer ?
#
loop_
_entity_poly.entity_id
_entity_poly.type
_entity_poly.pdbx_seq_one_letter_code
_entity_poly.pdbx_strand_id
1 'polypeptide(L)'
;MNTYKKYCPNVFVAQCEEKHEKGETIIVITKYGKENECIVHNFVGYTGTKEKPMYCYSITRADGFNNQERAKNKVEKLNGYADNANKRGDDWREKSNEGKDFLALAEPIKVGHHSEKRHRALIERNWNRMS
;
A
#
# COMPACT_ATOMS: atom_id res chain seq x y z
N MET A 1 23.77 20.44 -31.53
CA MET A 1 24.11 19.54 -30.40
C MET A 1 22.83 19.25 -29.64
N ASN A 2 22.44 17.99 -29.50
CA ASN A 2 21.16 17.63 -28.88
C ASN A 2 21.29 17.71 -27.36
N THR A 3 20.29 18.29 -26.69
CA THR A 3 20.23 18.46 -25.22
C THR A 3 18.93 17.88 -24.69
N TYR A 4 18.91 17.43 -23.43
CA TYR A 4 17.71 16.90 -22.79
C TYR A 4 17.32 17.77 -21.58
N LYS A 5 16.02 17.81 -21.26
CA LYS A 5 15.47 18.45 -20.06
C LYS A 5 14.53 17.47 -19.35
N LYS A 6 14.43 17.60 -18.03
CA LYS A 6 13.56 16.77 -17.19
C LYS A 6 12.10 16.98 -17.58
N TYR A 7 11.42 15.91 -17.97
CA TYR A 7 10.10 15.93 -18.61
C TYR A 7 8.89 15.97 -17.63
N CYS A 8 9.11 16.28 -16.35
CA CYS A 8 8.12 16.25 -15.25
C CYS A 8 7.55 14.84 -14.91
N PRO A 9 7.44 14.49 -13.61
CA PRO A 9 7.09 13.13 -13.16
C PRO A 9 5.63 12.70 -13.38
N ASN A 10 4.75 13.60 -13.79
CA ASN A 10 3.31 13.35 -13.94
C ASN A 10 2.84 13.33 -15.40
N VAL A 11 3.78 13.40 -16.35
CA VAL A 11 3.46 13.41 -17.77
C VAL A 11 3.49 11.99 -18.30
N PHE A 12 2.36 11.53 -18.83
CA PHE A 12 2.24 10.26 -19.53
C PHE A 12 2.18 10.49 -21.03
N VAL A 13 2.40 9.42 -21.81
CA VAL A 13 2.16 9.44 -23.25
C VAL A 13 0.90 8.64 -23.52
N ALA A 14 -0.11 9.30 -24.08
CA ALA A 14 -1.33 8.66 -24.57
C ALA A 14 -1.16 8.31 -26.05
N GLN A 15 -1.70 7.17 -26.46
CA GLN A 15 -1.87 6.79 -27.87
C GLN A 15 -3.34 6.99 -28.23
N CYS A 16 -3.59 7.81 -29.24
CA CYS A 16 -4.93 8.17 -29.71
C CYS A 16 -5.05 7.78 -31.19
N GLU A 17 -6.22 7.28 -31.58
CA GLU A 17 -6.53 7.04 -33.00
C GLU A 17 -6.87 8.35 -33.72
N GLU A 18 -7.42 9.32 -32.98
CA GLU A 18 -7.82 10.64 -33.46
C GLU A 18 -6.79 11.73 -33.12
N LYS A 19 -6.88 12.85 -33.85
CA LYS A 19 -6.08 14.05 -33.56
C LYS A 19 -6.74 14.87 -32.46
N HIS A 20 -5.94 15.32 -31.52
CA HIS A 20 -6.38 16.17 -30.41
C HIS A 20 -5.58 17.46 -30.36
N GLU A 21 -6.21 18.52 -29.87
CA GLU A 21 -5.58 19.82 -29.70
C GLU A 21 -4.95 19.99 -28.32
N LYS A 22 -3.98 20.90 -28.23
CA LYS A 22 -3.35 21.25 -26.95
C LYS A 22 -4.38 21.92 -26.03
N GLY A 23 -4.51 21.40 -24.82
CA GLY A 23 -5.48 21.86 -23.81
C GLY A 23 -6.78 21.06 -23.81
N GLU A 24 -7.00 20.17 -24.78
CA GLU A 24 -8.18 19.30 -24.82
C GLU A 24 -8.16 18.30 -23.67
N THR A 25 -9.34 18.00 -23.12
CA THR A 25 -9.52 16.95 -22.10
C THR A 25 -10.06 15.70 -22.75
N ILE A 26 -9.27 14.63 -22.72
CA ILE A 26 -9.60 13.34 -23.30
C ILE A 26 -9.74 12.28 -22.22
N ILE A 27 -10.60 11.29 -22.45
CA ILE A 27 -10.74 10.13 -21.55
C ILE A 27 -9.71 9.08 -21.96
N VAL A 28 -8.81 8.74 -21.04
CA VAL A 28 -7.79 7.71 -21.26
C VAL A 28 -8.01 6.54 -20.32
N ILE A 29 -8.11 5.34 -20.90
CA ILE A 29 -8.30 4.09 -20.18
C ILE A 29 -6.95 3.50 -19.82
N THR A 30 -6.75 3.18 -18.55
CA THR A 30 -5.56 2.45 -18.09
C THR A 30 -5.63 0.99 -18.52
N LYS A 31 -4.49 0.27 -18.51
CA LYS A 31 -4.44 -1.19 -18.76
C LYS A 31 -5.34 -2.04 -17.84
N TYR A 32 -5.87 -1.46 -16.77
CA TYR A 32 -6.76 -2.10 -15.81
C TYR A 32 -8.24 -1.70 -15.99
N GLY A 33 -8.59 -1.00 -17.09
CA GLY A 33 -9.96 -0.60 -17.40
C GLY A 33 -10.45 0.65 -16.66
N LYS A 34 -9.61 1.30 -15.83
CA LYS A 34 -9.99 2.56 -15.17
C LYS A 34 -9.84 3.74 -16.13
N GLU A 35 -10.93 4.45 -16.37
CA GLU A 35 -11.00 5.68 -17.15
C GLU A 35 -10.53 6.88 -16.32
N ASN A 36 -9.78 7.79 -16.92
CA ASN A 36 -9.40 9.05 -16.29
C ASN A 36 -9.36 10.17 -17.32
N GLU A 37 -9.87 11.32 -16.91
CA GLU A 37 -9.76 12.55 -17.68
C GLU A 37 -8.32 13.04 -17.67
N CYS A 38 -7.80 13.30 -18.86
CA CYS A 38 -6.41 13.71 -19.09
C CYS A 38 -6.36 14.94 -19.99
N ILE A 39 -5.55 15.92 -19.60
CA ILE A 39 -5.31 17.15 -20.37
C ILE A 39 -4.15 16.91 -21.34
N VAL A 40 -4.37 17.21 -22.62
CA VAL A 40 -3.40 17.09 -23.71
C VAL A 40 -2.45 18.30 -23.72
N HIS A 41 -1.14 18.07 -23.82
CA HIS A 41 -0.12 19.14 -23.84
C HIS A 41 0.55 19.29 -25.21
N ASN A 42 1.43 18.37 -25.56
CA ASN A 42 2.24 18.44 -26.78
C ASN A 42 2.12 17.14 -27.55
N PHE A 43 2.05 17.25 -28.88
CA PHE A 43 2.22 16.11 -29.78
C PHE A 43 3.67 15.60 -29.69
N VAL A 44 3.82 14.32 -29.40
CA VAL A 44 5.12 13.65 -29.19
C VAL A 44 5.58 12.97 -30.48
N GLY A 45 4.64 12.47 -31.29
CA GLY A 45 4.95 11.81 -32.54
C GLY A 45 3.90 10.79 -32.94
N TYR A 46 4.26 9.93 -33.88
CA TYR A 46 3.43 8.84 -34.36
C TYR A 46 3.95 7.51 -33.86
N THR A 47 3.04 6.62 -33.48
CA THR A 47 3.33 5.21 -33.22
C THR A 47 2.44 4.33 -34.12
N GLY A 48 2.75 3.04 -34.26
CA GLY A 48 2.00 2.13 -35.14
C GLY A 48 2.66 1.92 -36.51
N THR A 49 1.91 1.31 -37.43
CA THR A 49 2.35 1.01 -38.80
C THR A 49 2.00 2.16 -39.76
N LYS A 50 2.66 2.23 -40.92
CA LYS A 50 2.38 3.26 -41.94
C LYS A 50 0.90 3.31 -42.37
N GLU A 51 0.19 2.19 -42.27
CA GLU A 51 -1.22 2.05 -42.64
C GLU A 51 -2.19 2.48 -41.53
N LYS A 52 -1.77 2.43 -40.25
CA LYS A 52 -2.57 2.86 -39.08
C LYS A 52 -1.70 3.64 -38.09
N PRO A 53 -1.41 4.92 -38.38
CA PRO A 53 -0.66 5.76 -37.46
C PRO A 53 -1.53 6.13 -36.26
N MET A 54 -1.03 5.85 -35.05
CA MET A 54 -1.56 6.34 -33.78
C MET A 54 -0.83 7.61 -33.39
N TYR A 55 -1.59 8.62 -32.95
CA TYR A 55 -1.08 9.90 -32.51
C TYR A 55 -0.65 9.81 -31.04
N CYS A 56 0.60 10.13 -30.74
CA CYS A 56 1.10 10.18 -29.38
C CYS A 56 1.07 11.59 -28.83
N TYR A 57 0.39 11.76 -27.70
CA TYR A 57 0.33 13.04 -26.99
C TYR A 57 0.89 12.91 -25.58
N SER A 58 1.55 13.97 -25.13
CA SER A 58 1.93 14.15 -23.74
C SER A 58 0.72 14.62 -22.95
N ILE A 59 0.40 13.92 -21.86
CA ILE A 59 -0.82 14.15 -21.09
C ILE A 59 -0.56 14.22 -19.60
N THR A 60 -1.40 14.95 -18.88
CA THR A 60 -1.46 14.93 -17.41
C THR A 60 -2.88 14.63 -16.97
N ARG A 61 -3.07 13.87 -15.89
CA ARG A 61 -4.43 13.63 -15.36
C ARG A 61 -5.02 14.96 -14.86
N ALA A 62 -6.28 15.21 -15.22
CA ALA A 62 -7.01 16.42 -14.81
C ALA A 62 -7.27 16.44 -13.29
N ASP A 63 -7.40 15.27 -12.66
CA ASP A 63 -7.62 15.11 -11.22
C ASP A 63 -6.40 15.44 -10.34
N GLY A 64 -5.26 15.81 -10.95
CA GLY A 64 -4.03 16.14 -10.22
C GLY A 64 -3.37 14.95 -9.53
N PHE A 65 -3.86 13.72 -9.75
CA PHE A 65 -3.28 12.53 -9.14
C PHE A 65 -1.86 12.30 -9.66
N ASN A 66 -0.89 12.48 -8.77
CA ASN A 66 0.52 12.46 -9.09
C ASN A 66 1.26 11.31 -8.40
N ASN A 67 2.54 11.15 -8.72
CA ASN A 67 3.34 10.10 -8.10
C ASN A 67 3.58 10.32 -6.59
N GLN A 68 3.47 11.57 -6.10
CA GLN A 68 3.60 11.89 -4.67
C GLN A 68 2.37 11.39 -3.89
N GLU A 69 1.17 11.60 -4.41
CA GLU A 69 -0.08 11.12 -3.82
C GLU A 69 -0.11 9.59 -3.78
N ARG A 70 0.38 8.94 -4.85
CA ARG A 70 0.58 7.48 -4.84
C ARG A 70 1.56 7.03 -3.76
N ALA A 71 2.68 7.75 -3.57
CA ALA A 71 3.64 7.44 -2.52
C ALA A 71 3.03 7.65 -1.12
N LYS A 72 2.27 8.73 -0.92
CA LYS A 72 1.56 9.02 0.33
C LYS A 72 0.56 7.91 0.68
N ASN A 73 -0.28 7.50 -0.27
CA ASN A 73 -1.23 6.39 -0.07
C ASN A 73 -0.52 5.07 0.28
N LYS A 74 0.66 4.83 -0.30
CA LYS A 74 1.48 3.66 0.05
C LYS A 74 1.98 3.75 1.50
N VAL A 75 2.45 4.91 1.93
CA VAL A 75 2.91 5.14 3.31
C VAL A 75 1.77 4.95 4.30
N GLU A 76 0.61 5.56 4.06
CA GLU A 76 -0.58 5.42 4.92
C GLU A 76 -1.00 3.95 5.06
N LYS A 77 -1.00 3.20 3.96
CA LYS A 77 -1.30 1.77 3.96
C LYS A 77 -0.31 0.97 4.80
N LEU A 78 0.99 1.23 4.66
CA LEU A 78 2.02 0.53 5.42
C LEU A 78 1.97 0.88 6.91
N ASN A 79 1.71 2.14 7.25
CA ASN A 79 1.51 2.56 8.64
C ASN A 79 0.30 1.86 9.25
N GLY A 80 -0.83 1.78 8.54
CA GLY A 80 -1.99 1.03 9.01
C GLY A 80 -1.71 -0.46 9.24
N TYR A 81 -0.81 -1.08 8.46
CA TYR A 81 -0.36 -2.45 8.69
C TYR A 81 0.51 -2.57 9.95
N ALA A 82 1.45 -1.65 10.16
CA ALA A 82 2.27 -1.61 11.35
C ALA A 82 1.42 -1.40 12.61
N ASP A 83 0.47 -0.47 12.58
CA ASP A 83 -0.43 -0.18 13.71
C ASP A 83 -1.29 -1.40 14.06
N ASN A 84 -1.83 -2.09 13.05
CA ASN A 84 -2.61 -3.29 13.28
C ASN A 84 -1.77 -4.46 13.81
N ALA A 85 -0.52 -4.58 13.35
CA ALA A 85 0.40 -5.57 13.90
C ALA A 85 0.74 -5.27 15.36
N ASN A 86 1.01 -4.01 15.69
CA ASN A 86 1.26 -3.57 17.07
C ASN A 86 0.06 -3.85 17.97
N LYS A 87 -1.16 -3.45 17.56
CA LYS A 87 -2.40 -3.72 18.31
C LYS A 87 -2.60 -5.21 18.58
N ARG A 88 -2.37 -6.07 17.60
CA ARG A 88 -2.47 -7.53 17.77
C ARG A 88 -1.39 -8.03 18.74
N GLY A 89 -0.16 -7.55 18.61
CA GLY A 89 0.94 -7.89 19.51
C GLY A 89 0.65 -7.47 20.96
N ASP A 90 0.13 -6.26 21.15
CA ASP A 90 -0.27 -5.74 22.46
C ASP A 90 -1.40 -6.57 23.09
N ASP A 91 -2.43 -6.92 22.31
CA ASP A 91 -3.54 -7.76 22.75
C ASP A 91 -3.09 -9.17 23.16
N TRP A 92 -2.21 -9.81 22.36
CA TRP A 92 -1.64 -11.11 22.72
C TRP A 92 -0.74 -11.03 23.96
N ARG A 93 0.05 -9.96 24.09
CA ARG A 93 0.84 -9.70 25.30
C ARG A 93 -0.06 -9.50 26.52
N GLU A 94 -1.17 -8.77 26.41
CA GLU A 94 -2.09 -8.59 27.51
C GLU A 94 -2.75 -9.92 27.92
N LYS A 95 -3.20 -10.71 26.95
CA LYS A 95 -3.77 -12.04 27.19
C LYS A 95 -2.78 -13.03 27.81
N SER A 96 -1.49 -12.97 27.45
CA SER A 96 -0.47 -13.83 28.06
C SER A 96 -0.11 -13.43 29.50
N ASN A 97 -0.58 -12.28 29.98
CA ASN A 97 -0.46 -11.85 31.37
C ASN A 97 -1.61 -12.34 32.28
N GLU A 98 -2.43 -13.31 31.85
CA GLU A 98 -3.45 -13.91 32.74
C GLU A 98 -2.77 -14.47 34.00
N GLY A 99 -3.28 -14.09 35.18
CA GLY A 99 -2.73 -14.56 36.45
C GLY A 99 -1.35 -13.99 36.79
N LYS A 100 -0.96 -12.85 36.19
CA LYS A 100 0.28 -12.13 36.47
C LYS A 100 0.51 -11.91 37.97
N ASP A 101 -0.50 -11.47 38.71
CA ASP A 101 -0.35 -11.21 40.15
C ASP A 101 0.04 -12.46 40.94
N PHE A 102 -0.53 -13.61 40.56
CA PHE A 102 -0.18 -14.90 41.16
C PHE A 102 1.25 -15.34 40.78
N LEU A 103 1.63 -15.19 39.51
CA LEU A 103 2.97 -15.56 39.03
C LEU A 103 4.06 -14.61 39.54
N ALA A 104 3.74 -13.35 39.79
CA ALA A 104 4.65 -12.33 40.32
C ALA A 104 5.14 -12.64 41.74
N LEU A 105 4.37 -13.43 42.51
CA LEU A 105 4.79 -13.94 43.82
C LEU A 105 5.96 -14.92 43.72
N ALA A 106 6.27 -15.42 42.52
CA ALA A 106 7.34 -16.37 42.25
C ALA A 106 7.27 -17.65 43.10
N GLU A 107 6.05 -18.07 43.47
CA GLU A 107 5.86 -19.31 44.21
C GLU A 107 6.33 -20.52 43.37
N PRO A 108 7.09 -21.46 43.94
CA PRO A 108 7.49 -22.65 43.21
C PRO A 108 6.29 -23.57 42.94
N ILE A 109 6.35 -24.32 41.83
CA ILE A 109 5.39 -25.40 41.56
C ILE A 109 5.62 -26.51 42.59
N LYS A 110 4.62 -26.72 43.46
CA LYS A 110 4.62 -27.77 44.49
C LYS A 110 4.22 -29.11 43.86
N VAL A 111 5.21 -29.93 43.48
CA VAL A 111 4.97 -31.25 42.86
C VAL A 111 4.23 -32.18 43.82
N GLY A 112 3.16 -32.83 43.35
CA GLY A 112 2.29 -33.71 44.14
C GLY A 112 1.21 -32.99 44.96
N HIS A 113 1.20 -31.65 44.99
CA HIS A 113 0.17 -30.87 45.66
C HIS A 113 -1.06 -30.67 44.77
N HIS A 114 -2.25 -30.52 45.36
CA HIS A 114 -3.50 -30.35 44.60
C HIS A 114 -3.52 -29.11 43.69
N SER A 115 -2.69 -28.10 43.97
CA SER A 115 -2.56 -26.89 43.15
C SER A 115 -1.64 -27.03 41.93
N GLU A 116 -0.86 -28.12 41.82
CA GLU A 116 0.14 -28.30 40.77
C GLU A 116 -0.45 -28.17 39.36
N LYS A 117 -1.56 -28.89 39.09
CA LYS A 117 -2.19 -28.91 37.77
C LYS A 117 -2.62 -27.51 37.32
N ARG A 118 -3.17 -26.72 38.24
CA ARG A 118 -3.63 -25.35 37.96
C ARG A 118 -2.45 -24.44 37.63
N HIS A 119 -1.34 -24.55 38.35
CA HIS A 119 -0.14 -23.74 38.12
C HIS A 119 0.45 -24.03 36.73
N ARG A 120 0.66 -25.32 36.40
CA ARG A 120 1.19 -25.72 35.08
C ARG A 120 0.28 -25.27 33.93
N ALA A 121 -1.03 -25.48 34.06
CA ALA A 121 -2.00 -25.08 33.05
C ALA A 121 -2.06 -23.55 32.84
N LEU A 122 -1.79 -22.74 33.87
CA LEU A 122 -1.72 -21.29 33.73
C LEU A 122 -0.50 -20.88 32.89
N ILE A 123 0.68 -21.43 33.20
CA ILE A 123 1.93 -21.16 32.47
C ILE A 123 1.80 -21.61 31.01
N GLU A 124 1.28 -22.83 30.79
CA GLU A 124 1.10 -23.39 29.45
C GLU A 124 0.13 -22.55 28.60
N ARG A 125 -1.02 -22.12 29.15
CA ARG A 125 -1.96 -21.24 28.44
C ARG A 125 -1.33 -19.90 28.09
N ASN A 126 -0.55 -19.31 28.98
CA ASN A 126 0.15 -18.04 28.73
C ASN A 126 1.24 -18.20 27.65
N TRP A 127 1.97 -19.31 27.68
CA TRP A 127 2.97 -19.64 26.67
C TRP A 127 2.34 -19.83 25.29
N ASN A 128 1.26 -20.61 25.21
CA ASN A 128 0.54 -20.89 23.96
C ASN A 128 -0.12 -19.64 23.34
N ARG A 129 -0.29 -18.55 24.09
CA ARG A 129 -0.77 -17.26 23.56
C ARG A 129 0.31 -16.44 22.85
N MET A 130 1.58 -16.77 23.10
CA MET A 130 2.75 -16.07 22.55
C MET A 130 3.44 -16.87 21.44
N SER A 131 3.12 -18.16 21.27
CA SER A 131 3.62 -19.04 20.21
C SER A 131 2.77 -18.95 18.94
#